data_AF-A0A3A8YHM9-F1
#
_entry.id   AF-A0A3A8YHM9-F1
#
_cell.length_a   1.000
_cell.length_b   1.000
_cell.length_c   1.000
_cell.angle_alpha   90.00
_cell.angle_beta   90.00
_cell.angle_gamma   90.00
#
_symmetry.space_group_name_H-M   'P 1'
#
loop_
_entity.id
_entity.type
_entity.pdbx_description
1 polymer ?
#
loop_
_entity_poly.entity_id
_entity_poly.type
_entity_poly.pdbx_seq_one_letter_code
_entity_poly.pdbx_strand_id
1 'polypeptide(L)'
;MTARSASRLKAKKFPALDDFRLIAVILVVANHTRSADGEFLWLLTVLRRVSVPFFIMVSGYFLARGNWRSTGKFLTKTAMLYGVGVLLYLPLNCYAGQLSPDFFRRVIFDGSFYHLWYLPALLLGTPIAYYLSRFKPQAAIPIAGALYLIGLGGESYYGLVSGIPVLSTFYNGIFQVFD
;
A
#
# COMPACT_ATOMS: atom_id res chain seq x y z
N MET A 1 -39.97 15.08 -35.00
CA MET A 1 -39.70 15.11 -33.55
C MET A 1 -38.82 13.92 -33.19
N THR A 2 -37.53 14.19 -32.97
CA THR A 2 -36.48 13.18 -32.77
C THR A 2 -36.34 12.79 -31.30
N ALA A 3 -36.75 11.58 -30.94
CA ALA A 3 -36.40 10.96 -29.68
C ALA A 3 -34.91 10.55 -29.71
N ARG A 4 -34.03 11.47 -29.32
CA ARG A 4 -32.61 11.16 -29.11
C ARG A 4 -32.50 10.27 -27.87
N SER A 5 -32.07 9.04 -28.14
CA SER A 5 -31.45 8.10 -27.20
C SER A 5 -30.62 8.82 -26.13
N ALA A 6 -31.22 9.03 -24.97
CA ALA A 6 -30.50 9.30 -23.73
C ALA A 6 -30.20 7.96 -23.08
N SER A 7 -29.32 7.17 -23.71
CA SER A 7 -28.66 6.08 -23.02
C SER A 7 -27.83 6.68 -21.89
N ARG A 8 -28.43 6.80 -20.70
CA ARG A 8 -27.69 6.97 -19.45
C ARG A 8 -26.66 5.85 -19.42
N LEU A 9 -25.40 6.20 -19.69
CA LEU A 9 -24.26 5.36 -19.37
C LEU A 9 -24.31 5.14 -17.86
N LYS A 10 -25.04 4.09 -17.42
CA LYS A 10 -24.96 3.60 -16.04
C LYS A 10 -23.48 3.35 -15.81
N ALA A 11 -22.86 4.13 -14.94
CA ALA A 11 -21.55 3.82 -14.41
C ALA A 11 -21.62 2.37 -13.95
N LYS A 12 -20.91 1.48 -14.64
CA LYS A 12 -20.94 0.04 -14.36
C LYS A 12 -20.49 -0.08 -12.91
N LYS A 13 -21.40 -0.42 -12.00
CA LYS A 13 -21.04 -0.76 -10.63
C LYS A 13 -20.21 -2.05 -10.71
N PHE A 14 -19.26 -2.26 -9.81
CA PHE A 14 -18.44 -3.47 -9.78
C PHE A 14 -18.75 -4.23 -8.49
N PRO A 15 -19.94 -4.88 -8.41
CA PRO A 15 -20.41 -5.51 -7.17
C PRO A 15 -19.36 -6.44 -6.60
N ALA A 16 -18.78 -7.34 -7.43
CA ALA A 16 -17.78 -8.30 -6.96
C ALA A 16 -16.52 -7.67 -6.34
N LEU A 17 -16.04 -6.52 -6.86
CA LEU A 17 -14.88 -5.83 -6.26
C LEU A 17 -15.28 -5.11 -4.97
N ASP A 18 -16.49 -4.56 -4.93
CA ASP A 18 -17.02 -3.88 -3.75
C ASP A 18 -17.34 -4.89 -2.62
N ASP A 19 -17.88 -6.06 -2.97
CA ASP A 19 -18.13 -7.18 -2.06
C ASP A 19 -16.82 -7.74 -1.50
N PHE A 20 -15.80 -7.94 -2.35
CA PHE A 20 -14.50 -8.41 -1.86
C PHE A 20 -13.78 -7.36 -1.01
N ARG A 21 -13.95 -6.05 -1.29
CA ARG A 21 -13.44 -5.00 -0.40
C ARG A 21 -14.01 -5.15 1.01
N LEU A 22 -15.30 -5.45 1.15
CA LEU A 22 -15.91 -5.66 2.45
C LEU A 22 -15.26 -6.85 3.18
N ILE A 23 -15.06 -7.98 2.48
CA ILE A 23 -14.37 -9.17 3.02
C ILE A 23 -12.94 -8.81 3.44
N ALA A 24 -12.19 -8.10 2.58
CA ALA A 24 -10.82 -7.70 2.86
C ALA A 24 -10.71 -6.74 4.06
N VAL A 25 -11.68 -5.82 4.26
CA VAL A 25 -11.71 -4.96 5.46
C VAL A 25 -11.88 -5.81 6.74
N ILE A 26 -12.77 -6.81 6.72
CA ILE A 26 -12.98 -7.69 7.87
C ILE A 26 -11.67 -8.40 8.25
N LEU A 27 -10.92 -8.90 7.26
CA LEU A 27 -9.63 -9.54 7.46
C LEU A 27 -8.57 -8.58 8.05
N VAL A 28 -8.56 -7.31 7.63
CA VAL A 28 -7.69 -6.27 8.21
C VAL A 28 -8.03 -6.01 9.68
N VAL A 29 -9.32 -5.85 9.99
CA VAL A 29 -9.77 -5.63 11.38
C VAL A 29 -9.39 -6.83 12.24
N ALA A 30 -9.72 -8.05 11.80
CA ALA A 30 -9.42 -9.27 12.53
C ALA A 30 -7.91 -9.45 12.80
N ASN A 31 -7.05 -8.99 11.90
CA ASN A 31 -5.60 -8.99 12.10
C ASN A 31 -5.16 -8.05 13.24
N HIS A 32 -5.79 -6.89 13.38
CA HIS A 32 -5.42 -5.90 14.39
C HIS A 32 -6.11 -6.10 15.75
N THR A 33 -7.23 -6.83 15.80
CA THR A 33 -7.98 -7.09 17.03
C THR A 33 -7.73 -8.47 17.62
N ARG A 34 -6.74 -9.21 17.12
CA ARG A 34 -6.43 -10.56 17.61
C ARG A 34 -5.98 -10.49 19.08
N SER A 35 -6.72 -11.16 19.95
CA SER A 35 -6.46 -11.22 21.40
C SER A 35 -6.19 -12.63 21.95
N ALA A 36 -6.32 -13.67 21.13
CA ALA A 36 -6.12 -15.08 21.52
C ALA A 36 -5.60 -15.93 20.36
N ASP A 37 -5.17 -17.16 20.67
CA ASP A 37 -4.64 -18.15 19.73
C ASP A 37 -5.64 -19.30 19.53
N GLY A 38 -5.85 -19.74 18.29
CA GLY A 38 -6.78 -20.82 17.92
C GLY A 38 -6.72 -21.17 16.43
N GLU A 39 -7.16 -22.37 16.03
CA GLU A 39 -7.05 -22.89 14.65
C GLU A 39 -7.74 -22.00 13.60
N PHE A 40 -8.93 -21.49 13.92
CA PHE A 40 -9.63 -20.52 13.08
C PHE A 40 -8.81 -19.23 12.86
N LEU A 41 -8.02 -18.83 13.84
CA LEU A 41 -7.17 -17.64 13.78
C LEU A 41 -5.87 -17.88 13.00
N TRP A 42 -5.43 -19.14 12.88
CA TRP A 42 -4.35 -19.51 11.95
C TRP A 42 -4.77 -19.28 10.49
N LEU A 43 -6.00 -19.65 10.12
CA LEU A 43 -6.54 -19.39 8.79
C LEU A 43 -6.58 -17.88 8.49
N LEU A 44 -7.00 -17.06 9.45
CA LEU A 44 -6.96 -15.60 9.34
C LEU A 44 -5.54 -15.06 9.13
N THR A 45 -4.52 -15.72 9.69
CA THR A 45 -3.10 -15.36 9.51
C THR A 45 -2.61 -15.53 8.07
N VAL A 46 -3.19 -16.48 7.34
CA VAL A 46 -2.93 -16.68 5.91
C VAL A 46 -3.77 -15.69 5.09
N LEU A 47 -5.07 -15.61 5.36
CA LEU A 47 -6.01 -14.80 4.59
C LEU A 47 -5.71 -13.30 4.67
N ARG A 48 -5.22 -12.79 5.81
CA ARG A 48 -4.82 -11.38 5.95
C ARG A 48 -3.77 -10.95 4.93
N ARG A 49 -2.89 -11.87 4.48
CA ARG A 49 -1.84 -11.57 3.49
C ARG A 49 -2.41 -11.16 2.13
N VAL A 50 -3.68 -11.47 1.86
CA VAL A 50 -4.38 -11.08 0.62
C VAL A 50 -4.90 -9.65 0.69
N SER A 51 -5.24 -9.14 1.89
CA SER A 51 -6.04 -7.92 2.04
C SER A 51 -5.29 -6.68 1.58
N VAL A 52 -4.06 -6.47 2.06
CA VAL A 52 -3.29 -5.28 1.70
C VAL A 52 -2.90 -5.27 0.22
N PRO A 53 -2.36 -6.35 -0.37
CA PRO A 53 -2.11 -6.41 -1.81
C PRO A 53 -3.37 -6.16 -2.63
N PHE A 54 -4.52 -6.70 -2.21
CA PHE A 54 -5.79 -6.45 -2.87
C PHE A 54 -6.14 -4.97 -2.90
N PHE A 55 -6.07 -4.25 -1.78
CA PHE A 55 -6.38 -2.82 -1.76
C PHE A 55 -5.43 -1.99 -2.63
N ILE A 56 -4.14 -2.34 -2.67
CA ILE A 56 -3.16 -1.70 -3.57
C ILE A 56 -3.53 -1.95 -5.03
N MET A 57 -3.76 -3.23 -5.41
CA MET A 57 -4.12 -3.61 -6.78
C MET A 57 -5.41 -2.94 -7.24
N VAL A 58 -6.44 -2.90 -6.39
CA VAL A 58 -7.71 -2.28 -6.72
C VAL A 58 -7.58 -0.77 -6.88
N SER A 59 -6.76 -0.11 -6.05
CA SER A 59 -6.47 1.32 -6.20
C SER A 59 -5.82 1.61 -7.56
N GLY A 60 -4.77 0.86 -7.91
CA GLY A 60 -4.10 0.95 -9.21
C GLY A 60 -5.04 0.65 -10.39
N TYR A 61 -5.89 -0.37 -10.26
CA TYR A 61 -6.87 -0.75 -11.29
C TYR A 61 -7.86 0.37 -11.60
N PHE A 62 -8.43 1.02 -10.58
CA PHE A 62 -9.36 2.13 -10.81
C PHE A 62 -8.67 3.37 -11.37
N LEU A 63 -7.42 3.64 -10.96
CA LEU A 63 -6.60 4.70 -11.57
C LEU A 63 -6.32 4.40 -13.04
N ALA A 64 -5.89 3.19 -13.37
CA ALA A 64 -5.61 2.77 -14.74
C ALA A 64 -6.86 2.82 -15.63
N ARG A 65 -8.02 2.40 -15.13
CA ARG A 65 -9.29 2.52 -15.87
C ARG A 65 -9.67 3.98 -16.16
N GLY A 66 -9.37 4.89 -15.23
CA GLY A 66 -9.50 6.34 -15.42
C GLY A 66 -8.42 6.94 -16.31
N ASN A 67 -7.59 6.12 -16.97
CA ASN A 67 -6.40 6.51 -17.71
C ASN A 67 -5.48 7.44 -16.89
N TRP A 68 -5.38 7.16 -15.59
CA TRP A 68 -4.59 7.90 -14.61
C TRP A 68 -4.92 9.40 -14.50
N ARG A 69 -6.06 9.87 -15.03
CA ARG A 69 -6.45 11.28 -15.00
C ARG A 69 -6.68 11.80 -13.57
N SER A 70 -7.10 10.93 -12.67
CA SER A 70 -7.38 11.28 -11.27
C SER A 70 -6.19 11.07 -10.33
N THR A 71 -4.99 10.79 -10.84
CA THR A 71 -3.81 10.47 -10.01
C THR A 71 -3.47 11.59 -9.04
N GLY A 72 -3.44 12.85 -9.50
CA GLY A 72 -3.17 13.99 -8.62
C GLY A 72 -4.21 14.10 -7.50
N LYS A 73 -5.50 14.03 -7.84
CA LYS A 73 -6.60 14.06 -6.84
C LYS A 73 -6.52 12.91 -5.85
N PHE A 74 -6.14 11.71 -6.31
CA PHE A 74 -5.94 10.55 -5.46
C PHE A 74 -4.79 10.79 -4.47
N LEU A 75 -3.62 11.21 -4.97
CA LEU A 75 -2.46 11.53 -4.14
C LEU A 75 -2.76 12.62 -3.11
N THR A 76 -3.41 13.72 -3.51
CA THR A 76 -3.80 14.79 -2.58
C THR A 76 -4.72 14.27 -1.48
N LYS A 77 -5.73 13.45 -1.83
CA LYS A 77 -6.63 12.87 -0.83
C LYS A 77 -5.90 11.91 0.10
N THR A 78 -5.02 11.06 -0.43
CA THR A 78 -4.21 10.14 0.37
C THR A 78 -3.27 10.89 1.31
N ALA A 79 -2.62 11.95 0.83
CA ALA A 79 -1.75 12.81 1.64
C ALA A 79 -2.52 13.56 2.74
N MET A 80 -3.72 14.07 2.42
CA MET A 80 -4.59 14.71 3.40
C MET A 80 -5.04 13.72 4.48
N LEU A 81 -5.50 12.53 4.09
CA LEU A 81 -5.86 11.46 5.03
C LEU A 81 -4.66 11.06 5.89
N TYR A 82 -3.47 10.99 5.29
CA TYR A 82 -2.25 10.68 6.01
C TYR A 82 -1.91 11.75 7.04
N GLY A 83 -1.90 13.03 6.65
CA GLY A 83 -1.63 14.14 7.56
C GLY A 83 -2.63 14.21 8.71
N VAL A 84 -3.92 14.04 8.44
CA VAL A 84 -4.95 13.96 9.50
C VAL A 84 -4.69 12.76 10.41
N GLY A 85 -4.36 11.60 9.85
CA GLY A 85 -3.99 10.41 10.63
C GLY A 85 -2.79 10.66 11.55
N VAL A 86 -1.70 11.23 11.03
CA VAL A 86 -0.51 11.59 11.81
C VAL A 86 -0.87 12.53 12.97
N LEU A 87 -1.68 13.56 12.71
CA LEU A 87 -2.11 14.51 13.75
C LEU A 87 -2.95 13.84 14.84
N LEU A 88 -3.88 12.95 14.46
CA LEU A 88 -4.69 12.20 15.42
C LEU A 88 -3.86 11.25 16.29
N TYR A 89 -2.80 10.65 15.72
CA TYR A 89 -1.90 9.76 16.44
C TYR A 89 -0.77 10.49 17.17
N LEU A 90 -0.60 11.81 17.01
CA LEU A 90 0.49 12.56 17.62
C LEU A 90 0.46 12.53 19.17
N PRO A 91 -0.71 12.70 19.85
CA PRO A 91 -0.77 12.58 21.30
C PRO A 91 -0.39 11.17 21.78
N LEU A 92 -0.78 10.14 21.03
CA LEU A 92 -0.45 8.75 21.35
C LEU A 92 1.05 8.47 21.15
N ASN A 93 1.66 9.02 20.10
CA ASN A 93 3.10 8.97 19.88
C ASN A 93 3.87 9.64 21.02
N CYS A 94 3.38 10.78 21.52
CA CYS A 94 3.95 11.45 22.68
C CYS A 94 3.86 10.57 23.92
N TYR A 95 2.67 10.03 24.20
CA TYR A 95 2.43 9.14 25.33
C TYR A 95 3.29 7.86 25.28
N ALA A 96 3.47 7.28 24.09
CA ALA A 96 4.29 6.10 23.88
C ALA A 96 5.81 6.39 23.83
N GLY A 97 6.25 7.64 24.00
CA GLY A 97 7.65 8.03 23.94
C GLY A 97 8.29 7.90 22.55
N GLN A 98 7.48 7.93 21.48
CA GLN A 98 7.91 7.71 20.09
C GLN A 98 8.34 9.01 19.37
N LEU A 99 8.27 10.16 20.04
CA LEU A 99 8.73 11.46 19.52
C LEU A 99 10.26 11.61 19.67
N SER A 100 11.00 10.85 18.86
CA SER A 100 12.46 10.97 18.75
C SER A 100 12.85 11.90 17.58
N PRO A 101 14.14 12.29 17.45
CA PRO A 101 14.62 13.01 16.27
C PRO A 101 14.36 12.27 14.93
N ASP A 102 14.25 10.94 15.00
CA ASP A 102 13.95 10.06 13.88
C ASP A 102 12.46 10.06 13.48
N PHE A 103 11.60 10.70 14.28
CA PHE A 103 10.15 10.73 14.06
C PHE A 103 9.77 11.23 12.67
N PHE A 104 10.44 12.27 12.15
CA PHE A 104 10.16 12.79 10.81
C PHE A 104 10.47 11.77 9.72
N ARG A 105 11.57 11.01 9.85
CA ARG A 105 11.96 9.95 8.92
C ARG A 105 10.91 8.84 8.93
N ARG A 106 10.51 8.38 10.11
CA ARG A 106 9.44 7.38 10.31
C ARG A 106 8.11 7.84 9.74
N VAL A 107 7.72 9.10 9.94
CA VAL A 107 6.51 9.68 9.35
C VAL A 107 6.59 9.64 7.82
N ILE A 108 7.76 9.76 7.21
CA ILE A 108 7.86 9.74 5.74
C ILE A 108 7.82 8.30 5.20
N PHE A 109 8.53 7.37 5.85
CA PHE A 109 8.78 6.04 5.28
C PHE A 109 7.97 4.91 5.95
N ASP A 110 7.90 4.90 7.28
CA ASP A 110 7.31 3.78 8.06
C ASP A 110 5.84 4.01 8.42
N GLY A 111 5.40 5.26 8.33
CA GLY A 111 4.17 5.73 8.96
C GLY A 111 4.45 6.23 10.39
N SER A 112 3.80 7.33 10.79
CA SER A 112 3.87 7.83 12.18
C SER A 112 3.39 6.83 13.24
N PHE A 113 2.72 5.76 12.82
CA PHE A 113 2.33 4.63 13.64
C PHE A 113 2.16 3.42 12.72
N TYR A 114 2.30 2.20 13.24
CA TYR A 114 2.32 0.96 12.45
C TYR A 114 1.00 0.66 11.70
N HIS A 115 -0.08 1.40 11.94
CA HIS A 115 -1.33 1.29 11.17
C HIS A 115 -1.35 2.18 9.92
N LEU A 116 -0.50 3.21 9.87
CA LEU A 116 -0.60 4.27 8.86
C LEU A 116 0.33 4.05 7.66
N TRP A 117 1.25 3.08 7.72
CA TRP A 117 2.22 2.74 6.68
C TRP A 117 1.61 2.55 5.28
N TYR A 118 0.35 2.11 5.22
CA TYR A 118 -0.39 1.92 3.97
C TYR A 118 -0.48 3.21 3.14
N LEU A 119 -0.59 4.37 3.80
CA LEU A 119 -0.76 5.66 3.13
C LEU A 119 0.56 6.15 2.50
N PRO A 120 1.72 6.19 3.20
CA PRO A 120 3.03 6.40 2.58
C PRO A 120 3.30 5.42 1.43
N ALA A 121 2.99 4.14 1.60
CA ALA A 121 3.14 3.14 0.54
C ALA A 121 2.32 3.47 -0.71
N LEU A 122 1.08 3.96 -0.56
CA LEU A 122 0.28 4.44 -1.69
C LEU A 122 0.85 5.73 -2.31
N LEU A 123 1.36 6.66 -1.50
CA LEU A 123 1.93 7.93 -1.97
C LEU A 123 3.20 7.70 -2.81
N LEU A 124 4.01 6.71 -2.45
CA LEU A 124 5.23 6.33 -3.19
C LEU A 124 4.94 5.36 -4.35
N GLY A 125 4.09 4.37 -4.13
CA GLY A 125 3.78 3.33 -5.12
C GLY A 125 2.94 3.84 -6.29
N THR A 126 2.06 4.82 -6.07
CA THR A 126 1.17 5.33 -7.13
C THR A 126 1.94 6.06 -8.24
N PRO A 127 2.88 6.99 -7.95
CA PRO A 127 3.73 7.58 -8.98
C PRO A 127 4.53 6.53 -9.75
N ILE A 128 5.14 5.56 -9.06
CA ILE A 128 5.90 4.47 -9.70
C ILE A 128 5.00 3.70 -10.66
N ALA A 129 3.82 3.27 -10.22
CA ALA A 129 2.86 2.56 -11.04
C ALA A 129 2.35 3.41 -12.22
N TYR A 130 2.16 4.72 -12.01
CA TYR A 130 1.81 5.68 -13.06
C TYR A 130 2.87 5.73 -14.16
N TYR A 131 4.15 5.90 -13.79
CA TYR A 131 5.23 5.91 -14.77
C TYR A 131 5.39 4.56 -15.47
N LEU A 132 5.30 3.45 -14.72
CA LEU A 132 5.33 2.10 -15.30
C LEU A 132 4.20 1.87 -16.32
N SER A 133 3.01 2.43 -16.07
CA SER A 133 1.88 2.34 -17.00
C SER A 133 2.12 3.03 -18.35
N ARG A 134 3.14 3.87 -18.47
CA ARG A 134 3.53 4.53 -19.72
C ARG A 134 4.41 3.66 -20.60
N PHE A 135 4.98 2.58 -20.06
CA PHE A 135 5.74 1.60 -20.81
C PHE A 135 4.85 0.50 -21.37
N LYS A 136 5.34 -0.22 -22.38
CA LYS A 136 4.71 -1.45 -22.84
C LYS A 136 4.77 -2.51 -21.72
N PRO A 137 3.78 -3.42 -21.61
CA PRO A 137 3.78 -4.47 -20.58
C PRO A 137 5.06 -5.30 -20.53
N GLN A 138 5.69 -5.52 -21.68
CA GLN A 138 6.96 -6.25 -21.82
C GLN A 138 8.12 -5.62 -21.04
N ALA A 139 8.10 -4.30 -20.84
CA ALA A 139 9.09 -3.59 -20.01
C ALA A 139 8.55 -3.33 -18.60
N ALA A 140 7.28 -2.95 -18.48
CA ALA A 140 6.68 -2.61 -17.19
C ALA A 140 6.65 -3.79 -16.20
N ILE A 141 6.31 -5.00 -16.68
CA ILE A 141 6.17 -6.18 -15.81
C ILE A 141 7.53 -6.62 -15.24
N PRO A 142 8.61 -6.78 -16.04
CA PRO A 142 9.92 -7.10 -15.48
C PRO A 142 10.43 -6.06 -14.48
N ILE A 143 10.23 -4.76 -14.74
CA ILE A 143 10.65 -3.71 -13.82
C ILE A 143 9.86 -3.79 -12.51
N ALA A 144 8.53 -3.96 -12.58
CA ALA A 144 7.70 -4.15 -11.39
C ALA A 144 8.12 -5.41 -10.61
N GLY A 145 8.44 -6.50 -11.32
CA GLY A 145 8.96 -7.73 -10.73
C GLY A 145 10.29 -7.53 -10.02
N ALA A 146 11.23 -6.80 -10.63
CA ALA A 146 12.51 -6.46 -10.02
C ALA A 146 12.34 -5.62 -8.75
N LEU A 147 11.49 -4.58 -8.79
CA LEU A 147 11.16 -3.77 -7.61
C LEU A 147 10.54 -4.61 -6.48
N TYR A 148 9.66 -5.53 -6.83
CA TYR A 148 9.06 -6.46 -5.86
C TYR A 148 10.10 -7.40 -5.24
N LEU A 149 11.03 -7.94 -6.03
CA LEU A 149 12.11 -8.79 -5.53
C LEU A 149 13.10 -8.02 -4.63
N ILE A 150 13.38 -6.75 -4.94
CA ILE A 150 14.19 -5.89 -4.07
C ILE A 150 13.48 -5.69 -2.73
N GLY A 151 12.18 -5.37 -2.72
CA GLY A 151 11.41 -5.23 -1.48
C GLY A 151 11.38 -6.52 -0.67
N LEU A 152 11.17 -7.67 -1.32
CA LEU A 152 11.20 -8.98 -0.67
C LEU A 152 12.57 -9.30 -0.05
N GLY A 153 13.65 -8.96 -0.73
CA GLY A 153 15.01 -9.21 -0.27
C GLY A 153 15.44 -8.32 0.90
N GLY A 154 14.91 -7.10 1.01
CA GLY A 154 15.16 -6.21 2.14
C GLY A 154 14.37 -6.56 3.40
N GLU A 155 13.25 -7.26 3.25
CA GLU A 155 12.34 -7.61 4.34
C GLU A 155 12.37 -9.13 4.61
N SER A 156 11.46 -9.87 3.97
CA SER A 156 11.17 -11.28 4.31
C SER A 156 12.33 -12.24 4.03
N TYR A 157 13.26 -11.86 3.17
CA TYR A 157 14.39 -12.70 2.75
C TYR A 157 15.76 -12.10 3.05
N TYR A 158 15.83 -11.03 3.87
CA TYR A 158 17.12 -10.39 4.18
C TYR A 158 18.12 -11.36 4.79
N GLY A 159 17.68 -12.30 5.63
CA GLY A 159 18.54 -13.35 6.18
C GLY A 159 19.17 -14.28 5.14
N LEU A 160 18.55 -14.47 3.97
CA LEU A 160 19.15 -15.24 2.87
C LEU A 160 20.10 -14.37 2.04
N VAL A 161 19.76 -13.10 1.86
CA VAL A 161 20.45 -12.19 0.95
C VAL A 161 21.68 -11.55 1.59
N SER A 162 21.68 -11.37 2.92
CA SER A 162 22.79 -10.82 3.69
C SER A 162 24.06 -11.68 3.67
N GLY A 163 23.93 -12.98 3.35
CA GLY A 163 25.06 -13.88 3.14
C GLY A 163 25.89 -13.60 1.88
N ILE A 164 25.40 -12.74 0.97
CA ILE A 164 26.11 -12.34 -0.24
C ILE A 164 26.65 -10.92 -0.04
N PRO A 165 27.99 -10.70 -0.03
CA PRO A 165 28.58 -9.42 0.36
C PRO A 165 28.09 -8.21 -0.45
N VAL A 166 27.91 -8.38 -1.76
CA VAL A 166 27.43 -7.33 -2.66
C VAL A 166 26.00 -6.92 -2.32
N LEU A 167 25.12 -7.89 -2.07
CA LEU A 167 23.72 -7.62 -1.77
C LEU A 167 23.57 -7.06 -0.35
N SER A 168 24.34 -7.56 0.62
CA SER A 168 24.41 -6.99 1.96
C SER A 168 24.80 -5.51 1.93
N THR A 169 25.83 -5.15 1.16
CA THR A 169 26.27 -3.76 1.00
C THR A 169 25.18 -2.89 0.36
N PHE A 170 24.50 -3.41 -0.67
CA PHE A 170 23.38 -2.73 -1.31
C PHE A 170 22.24 -2.44 -0.33
N TYR A 171 21.78 -3.43 0.43
CA TYR A 171 20.71 -3.25 1.41
C TYR A 171 21.14 -2.38 2.59
N ASN A 172 22.38 -2.45 3.05
CA ASN A 172 22.88 -1.56 4.10
C ASN A 172 22.83 -0.08 3.64
N GLY A 173 23.10 0.18 2.36
CA GLY A 173 22.93 1.52 1.79
C GLY A 173 21.46 1.98 1.76
N ILE A 174 20.53 1.06 1.49
CA ILE A 174 19.08 1.34 1.61
C ILE A 174 18.74 1.64 3.07
N PHE A 175 19.10 0.77 4.00
CA PHE A 175 18.78 0.93 5.43
C PHE A 175 19.37 2.21 6.03
N GLN A 176 20.55 2.68 5.61
CA GLN A 176 21.06 3.98 6.09
C GLN A 176 20.16 5.18 5.79
N VAL A 177 19.30 5.08 4.77
CA VAL A 177 18.36 6.13 4.38
C VAL A 177 16.96 5.86 4.95
N PHE A 178 16.59 4.58 5.00
CA PHE A 178 15.23 4.12 5.27
C PHE A 178 15.04 3.45 6.64
N ASP A 179 16.08 3.28 7.46
CA ASP A 179 16.06 2.74 8.84
C ASP A 179 16.91 3.58 9.82
#